data_AF-A0A835EGJ6-F1
#
_entry.id   AF-A0A835EGJ6-F1
#
_cell.length_a   1.000
_cell.length_b   1.000
_cell.length_c   1.000
_cell.angle_alpha   90.00
_cell.angle_beta   90.00
_cell.angle_gamma   90.00
#
_symmetry.space_group_name_H-M   'P 1'
#
loop_
_entity.id
_entity.type
_entity.pdbx_description
1 polymer ?
#
loop_
_entity_poly.entity_id
_entity_poly.type
_entity_poly.pdbx_seq_one_letter_code
_entity_poly.pdbx_strand_id
1 'polypeptide(L)' 'MMRCINIALLCVQENASDRPTMSDVVAMLSSEAKPLAEPEHPAYFQVRVTAEEASSMVAVPCSVNGITVSALDGR' A
#
# COMPACT_ATOMS: atom_id res chain seq x y z
N MET A 1 3.69 18.91 0.44
CA MET A 1 3.71 17.53 -0.10
C MET A 1 3.31 16.47 0.93
N MET A 2 3.84 16.51 2.16
CA MET A 2 3.54 15.52 3.24
C MET A 2 2.04 15.23 3.45
N ARG A 3 1.20 16.26 3.29
CA ARG A 3 -0.26 16.13 3.40
C ARG A 3 -0.85 15.08 2.46
N CYS A 4 -0.52 15.14 1.17
CA CYS A 4 -1.04 14.20 0.18
C CYS A 4 -0.54 12.78 0.43
N ILE A 5 0.68 12.64 0.96
CA ILE A 5 1.24 11.36 1.37
C ILE A 5 0.42 10.79 2.53
N ASN A 6 0.16 11.57 3.58
CA ASN A 6 -0.66 11.12 4.71
C ASN A 6 -2.08 10.75 4.28
N ILE A 7 -2.70 11.54 3.40
CA ILE A 7 -4.02 11.21 2.83
C ILE A 7 -3.96 9.90 2.04
N ALA A 8 -2.96 9.72 1.19
CA ALA A 8 -2.80 8.50 0.41
C ALA A 8 -2.61 7.27 1.30
N LEU A 9 -1.82 7.39 2.38
CA LEU A 9 -1.62 6.33 3.36
C LEU A 9 -2.93 5.98 4.09
N LEU A 10 -3.70 6.98 4.53
CA LEU A 10 -5.02 6.77 5.15
C LEU A 10 -6.02 6.07 4.20
N CYS A 11 -5.95 6.32 2.89
CA CYS A 11 -6.82 5.67 1.91
C CYS A 11 -6.53 4.17 1.72
N VAL A 12 -5.33 3.71 2.06
CA VAL A 12 -4.88 2.33 1.86
C VAL A 12 -4.71 1.56 3.17
N GLN A 13 -5.31 2.06 4.26
CA GLN A 13 -5.32 1.38 5.56
C GLN A 13 -5.87 -0.05 5.42
N GLU A 14 -5.27 -0.97 6.18
CA GLU A 14 -5.69 -2.37 6.22
C GLU A 14 -7.16 -2.48 6.60
N ASN A 15 -7.51 -1.86 7.73
CA ASN A 15 -8.87 -1.86 8.24
C ASN A 15 -9.74 -0.90 7.42
N ALA A 16 -10.85 -1.40 6.86
CA ALA A 16 -11.71 -0.60 6.00
C ALA A 16 -12.35 0.59 6.73
N SER A 17 -12.60 0.45 8.04
CA SER A 17 -13.18 1.51 8.88
C SER A 17 -12.25 2.71 9.09
N ASP A 18 -10.94 2.53 8.91
CA ASP A 18 -9.95 3.60 9.08
C ASP A 18 -9.73 4.40 7.79
N ARG A 19 -10.32 3.94 6.67
CA ARG A 19 -10.23 4.64 5.38
C ARG A 19 -11.17 5.85 5.40
N PRO A 20 -10.69 7.05 5.05
CA PRO A 20 -11.54 8.24 5.00
C PRO A 20 -12.58 8.10 3.89
N THR A 21 -13.74 8.72 4.09
CA THR A 21 -14.74 8.84 3.02
C THR A 21 -14.22 9.78 1.92
N MET A 22 -14.75 9.68 0.70
CA MET A 22 -14.37 10.62 -0.38
C MET A 22 -14.66 12.09 -0.02
N SER A 23 -15.72 12.34 0.75
CA SER A 23 -16.02 13.65 1.33
C SER A 23 -14.93 14.13 2.28
N ASP A 24 -14.42 13.26 3.14
CA ASP A 24 -13.32 13.59 4.05
C ASP A 24 -12.04 13.88 3.28
N VAL A 25 -11.73 13.09 2.25
CA VAL A 25 -10.57 13.30 1.38
C VAL A 25 -10.63 14.68 0.72
N VAL A 26 -11.78 15.06 0.15
CA VAL A 26 -11.95 16.40 -0.45
C VAL A 26 -11.78 17.49 0.62
N ALA A 27 -12.41 17.35 1.79
CA ALA A 27 -12.27 18.32 2.87
C ALA A 27 -10.81 18.44 3.38
N MET A 28 -10.09 17.31 3.44
CA MET A 28 -8.68 17.28 3.79
C MET A 28 -7.85 17.95 2.71
N LEU A 29 -8.13 17.76 1.42
CA LEU A 29 -7.38 18.43 0.35
C LEU A 29 -7.68 19.93 0.26
N SER A 30 -8.92 20.35 0.56
CA SER A 30 -9.34 21.74 0.47
C SER A 30 -8.94 22.60 1.68
N SER A 31 -8.73 22.01 2.86
CA SER A 31 -8.40 22.77 4.08
C SER A 31 -6.99 22.48 4.56
N GLU A 32 -6.03 23.35 4.23
CA GLU A 32 -4.61 23.17 4.61
C GLU A 32 -4.39 23.16 6.13
N ALA A 33 -5.30 23.76 6.91
CA ALA A 33 -5.24 23.80 8.37
C ALA A 33 -5.89 22.60 9.07
N LYS A 34 -6.61 21.72 8.36
CA LYS A 34 -7.26 20.56 9.00
C LYS A 34 -6.19 19.57 9.47
N PRO A 35 -6.13 19.22 10.78
CA PRO A 35 -5.23 18.20 11.28
C PRO A 35 -5.63 16.84 10.70
N LEU A 36 -4.64 16.06 10.28
CA LEU A 36 -4.83 14.71 9.77
C LEU A 36 -4.42 13.72 10.84
N ALA A 37 -5.16 12.62 10.96
CA ALA A 37 -4.72 11.48 11.75
C ALA A 37 -3.42 10.91 11.16
N GLU A 38 -2.54 10.42 12.02
CA GLU A 38 -1.35 9.70 11.59
C GLU A 38 -1.79 8.32 11.05
N PRO A 39 -1.42 7.95 9.82
CA PRO A 39 -1.76 6.65 9.26
C PRO A 39 -1.05 5.55 10.07
N GLU A 40 -1.78 4.47 10.36
CA GLU A 40 -1.19 3.30 11.00
C GLU A 40 -0.10 2.69 10.11
N HIS A 41 0.83 1.96 10.73
CA HIS A 41 1.86 1.25 9.99
C HIS A 41 1.22 0.27 8.99
N PRO A 42 1.67 0.25 7.72
CA PRO A 42 1.19 -0.74 6.77
C PRO A 42 1.42 -2.15 7.32
N ALA A 43 0.42 -3.03 7.17
CA ALA A 43 0.47 -4.46 7.54
C ALA A 43 1.77 -5.17 7.10
N TYR A 44 2.38 -4.66 6.03
CA TYR A 44 3.52 -5.23 5.34
C TYR A 44 4.88 -4.66 5.75
N PHE A 45 5.01 -4.00 6.90
CA PHE A 45 6.33 -3.59 7.41
C PHE A 45 7.11 -4.74 8.07
N GLN A 46 6.49 -5.90 8.24
CA GLN A 46 7.16 -7.13 8.67
C GLN A 46 7.75 -7.91 7.48
N VAL A 47 8.54 -7.24 6.63
CA VAL A 47 9.57 -7.99 5.90
C VAL A 47 10.45 -8.59 6.99
N ARG A 48 10.39 -9.91 7.15
CA ARG A 48 11.20 -10.63 8.13
C ARG A 48 12.67 -10.36 7.83
N VAL A 49 13.24 -9.34 8.47
CA VAL A 49 14.67 -9.34 8.77
C VAL A 49 14.83 -10.38 9.87
N THR A 50 14.79 -11.66 9.49
CA THR A 50 15.39 -12.68 10.33
C THR A 50 16.85 -12.29 10.47
N ALA A 51 17.26 -12.08 11.72
CA ALA A 51 18.58 -11.63 12.10
C ALA A 51 19.63 -12.72 11.87
N GLU A 52 19.83 -13.13 10.62
CA GLU A 52 20.89 -14.05 10.24
C GLU A 52 21.12 -13.87 8.73
N GLU A 53 22.38 -13.90 8.33
CA GLU A 53 22.86 -13.72 6.95
C GLU A 53 23.04 -12.26 6.48
N ALA A 54 24.00 -11.58 7.13
CA ALA A 54 25.01 -10.87 6.36
C ALA A 54 25.81 -11.88 5.50
N SER A 55 25.20 -12.51 4.49
CA SER A 55 25.92 -13.11 3.35
C SER A 55 25.00 -13.70 2.30
N SER A 56 25.37 -13.38 1.06
CA SER A 56 24.88 -13.94 -0.19
C SER A 56 23.47 -13.53 -0.61
N MET A 57 23.48 -12.60 -1.55
CA MET A 57 22.52 -12.42 -2.63
C MET A 57 22.24 -13.78 -3.31
N VAL A 58 21.35 -14.59 -2.74
CA VAL A 58 20.79 -15.75 -3.42
C VAL A 58 19.51 -15.29 -4.08
N ALA A 59 19.55 -15.24 -5.42
CA ALA A 59 18.36 -15.05 -6.25
C ALA A 59 17.38 -16.18 -5.94
N VAL A 60 16.41 -15.91 -5.08
CA VAL A 60 15.23 -16.75 -4.90
C VAL A 60 14.51 -16.74 -6.27
N PRO A 61 14.19 -17.89 -6.88
CA PRO A 61 13.38 -17.85 -8.09
C PRO A 61 12.03 -17.30 -7.68
N CYS A 62 11.71 -16.10 -8.18
CA CYS A 62 10.40 -15.48 -8.01
C CYS A 62 9.34 -16.53 -8.34
N SER A 63 8.45 -16.82 -7.38
CA SER A 63 7.31 -17.71 -7.62
C SER A 63 6.56 -17.19 -8.84
N VAL A 64 6.60 -17.95 -9.92
CA VAL A 64 5.87 -17.63 -11.15
C VAL A 64 4.42 -17.92 -10.85
N ASN A 65 3.64 -16.88 -10.52
CA ASN A 65 2.19 -17.04 -10.42
C ASN A 65 1.69 -17.53 -11.79
N GLY A 66 1.01 -18.68 -11.81
CA GLY A 66 0.50 -19.29 -13.02
C GLY A 66 -0.59 -18.43 -13.66
N ILE A 67 -0.18 -17.47 -14.50
CA ILE A 67 -1.10 -16.68 -15.31
C ILE A 67 -1.55 -17.57 -16.48
N THR A 68 -2.82 -17.95 -16.50
CA THR A 68 -3.42 -18.57 -17.68
C THR A 68 -3.77 -17.48 -18.69
N VAL A 69 -3.07 -17.45 -19.81
CA VAL A 69 -3.39 -16.57 -20.94
C VAL A 69 -4.38 -17.31 -21.84
N SER A 70 -5.63 -16.84 -21.89
CA SER A 70 -6.62 -17.33 -22.85
C SER A 70 -6.46 -16.57 -24.17
N ALA A 71 -6.35 -17.30 -25.28
CA ALA A 71 -6.39 -16.70 -26.61
C ALA A 71 -7.81 -16.21 -26.93
N LEU A 72 -7.93 -14.99 -27.46
CA LEU A 72 -9.19 -14.48 -28.01
C LEU A 72 -9.29 -14.94 -29.47
N ASP A 73 -10.22 -15.86 -29.77
CA ASP A 73 -10.57 -16.23 -31.14
C ASP A 73 -11.64 -15.26 -31.66
N GLY A 74 -11.32 -14.51 -32.71
CA GLY A 74 -12.25 -13.61 -33.39
C GLY A 74 -12.80 -14.29 -34.65
N ARG A 75 -14.14 -14.35 -34.78
CA ARG A 75 -14.80 -14.72 -36.04
C ARG A 75 -15.16 -13.49 -36.86
#